data_AF-X1KX14-F1
#
_entry.id   AF-X1KX14-F1
#
_cell.length_a   1.000
_cell.length_b   1.000
_cell.length_c   1.000
_cell.angle_alpha   90.00
_cell.angle_beta   90.00
_cell.angle_gamma   90.00
#
_symmetry.space_group_name_H-M   'P 1'
#
loop_
_entity.id
_entity.type
_entity.pdbx_description
1 polymer ?
#
loop_
_entity_poly.entity_id
_entity_poly.type
_entity_poly.pdbx_seq_one_letter_code
_entity_poly.pdbx_strand_id
1 'polypeptide(L)'
;GFLFLSQAVESGFLFFNYRIIRKHAKPRRRGRSGQSSLDLLIGTGNGFKVISGDRITQTQQKIIGILHMDYDTFTNSALLRQGHADEFTIKRPVERKEVLADILGLSFYDELEGQARELAKLQETEKAQLETTIQDISDELDQKKIELESLDNEITQFETRLNQDKASAQSKASILSQQTAEAEEAVNRLNEARKGLTEIEERLARKDFAVTEQQALRELEDELARLDYDSQQHEQVRQRLINLEQYEDP
;
A
#
# COMPACT_ATOMS: atom_id res chain seq x y z
N GLY A 1 -62.12 -36.64 -30.31
CA GLY A 1 -62.68 -37.13 -29.05
C GLY A 1 -62.14 -36.26 -27.93
N PHE A 2 -63.01 -35.79 -27.04
CA PHE A 2 -62.60 -35.11 -25.82
C PHE A 2 -62.11 -36.17 -24.84
N LEU A 3 -60.81 -36.17 -24.51
CA LEU A 3 -60.30 -36.93 -23.37
C LEU A 3 -60.57 -36.09 -22.11
N PHE A 4 -61.67 -36.39 -21.43
CA PHE A 4 -61.87 -36.01 -20.04
C PHE A 4 -61.24 -37.12 -19.20
N LEU A 5 -60.05 -36.88 -18.63
CA LEU A 5 -59.61 -37.66 -17.47
C LEU A 5 -60.29 -37.05 -16.24
N SER A 6 -61.39 -37.66 -15.81
CA SER A 6 -62.06 -37.37 -14.55
C SER A 6 -62.08 -38.65 -13.74
N GLN A 7 -61.11 -38.80 -12.84
CA GLN A 7 -61.23 -39.70 -11.69
C GLN A 7 -61.00 -38.86 -10.45
N ALA A 8 -62.09 -38.58 -9.74
CA ALA A 8 -62.08 -37.90 -8.46
C ALA A 8 -61.93 -38.95 -7.35
N VAL A 9 -60.83 -38.86 -6.61
CA VAL A 9 -60.73 -39.38 -5.24
C VAL A 9 -60.22 -38.21 -4.39
N GLU A 10 -60.98 -37.88 -3.35
CA GLU A 10 -60.74 -36.77 -2.44
C GLU A 10 -59.41 -36.94 -1.70
N SER A 11 -58.39 -36.21 -2.13
CA SER A 11 -57.24 -35.82 -1.31
C SER A 11 -56.74 -34.48 -1.85
N GLY A 12 -56.56 -33.49 -0.98
CA GLY A 12 -56.26 -32.10 -1.33
C GLY A 12 -54.99 -31.90 -2.15
N PHE A 13 -55.10 -32.09 -3.47
CA PHE A 13 -54.16 -31.64 -4.49
C PHE A 13 -54.84 -30.57 -5.32
N LEU A 14 -54.20 -29.42 -5.48
CA LEU A 14 -54.62 -28.39 -6.43
C LEU A 14 -54.53 -28.97 -7.85
N PHE A 15 -55.62 -29.56 -8.34
CA PHE A 15 -55.72 -29.97 -9.73
C PHE A 15 -55.85 -28.72 -10.59
N PHE A 16 -54.74 -28.27 -11.17
CA PHE A 16 -54.77 -27.29 -12.25
C PHE A 16 -55.49 -27.93 -13.45
N ASN A 17 -56.66 -27.39 -13.79
CA ASN A 17 -57.44 -27.87 -14.91
C ASN A 17 -56.83 -27.38 -16.23
N TYR A 18 -56.12 -28.24 -16.95
CA TYR A 18 -55.61 -27.92 -18.27
C TYR A 18 -56.63 -28.27 -19.36
N ARG A 19 -56.75 -27.41 -20.38
CA ARG A 19 -57.58 -27.66 -21.55
C ARG A 19 -56.73 -27.51 -22.81
N ILE A 20 -56.74 -28.55 -23.64
CA ILE A 20 -56.03 -28.58 -24.93
C ILE A 20 -57.06 -28.50 -26.05
N ILE A 21 -56.87 -27.59 -27.01
CA ILE A 21 -57.73 -27.44 -28.19
C ILE A 21 -56.88 -27.58 -29.45
N ARG A 22 -57.17 -28.60 -30.27
CA ARG A 22 -56.59 -28.77 -31.60
C ARG A 22 -57.61 -28.44 -32.67
N LYS A 23 -57.26 -27.58 -33.62
CA LYS A 23 -58.10 -27.26 -34.78
C LYS A 23 -57.33 -27.61 -36.05
N HIS A 24 -57.99 -28.30 -36.97
CA HIS A 24 -57.45 -28.60 -38.30
C HIS A 24 -58.47 -28.18 -39.35
N ALA A 25 -58.15 -27.16 -40.15
CA ALA A 25 -59.00 -26.69 -41.23
C ALA A 25 -58.70 -27.47 -42.51
N LYS A 26 -59.73 -27.98 -43.21
CA LYS A 26 -59.53 -28.64 -44.51
C LYS A 26 -58.96 -27.64 -45.53
N PRO A 27 -58.00 -28.05 -46.37
CA PRO A 27 -57.40 -27.15 -47.33
C PRO A 27 -58.41 -26.71 -48.38
N ARG A 28 -58.51 -25.39 -48.61
CA ARG A 28 -59.42 -24.79 -49.60
C ARG A 28 -59.00 -25.03 -51.07
N ARG A 29 -57.82 -25.59 -51.33
CA ARG A 29 -57.32 -25.96 -52.67
C ARG A 29 -56.60 -27.32 -52.62
N ARG A 30 -56.77 -28.12 -53.68
CA ARG A 30 -56.12 -29.43 -53.85
C ARG A 30 -54.59 -29.22 -53.88
N GLY A 31 -53.87 -29.84 -52.93
CA GLY A 31 -52.40 -29.76 -52.84
C GLY A 31 -51.83 -28.81 -51.78
N ARG A 32 -52.63 -28.03 -51.04
CA ARG A 32 -52.15 -27.28 -49.85
C ARG A 32 -52.46 -28.05 -48.57
N SER A 33 -51.61 -27.93 -47.56
CA SER A 33 -51.91 -28.41 -46.21
C SER A 33 -52.93 -27.48 -45.52
N GLY A 34 -53.79 -28.07 -44.70
CA GLY A 34 -54.76 -27.36 -43.89
C GLY A 34 -54.10 -26.57 -42.76
N GLN A 35 -54.64 -25.39 -42.42
CA GLN A 35 -54.16 -24.64 -41.26
C GLN A 35 -54.46 -25.43 -39.99
N SER A 36 -53.42 -25.67 -39.20
CA SER A 36 -53.52 -26.38 -37.92
C SER A 36 -53.24 -25.40 -36.79
N SER A 37 -53.96 -25.50 -35.68
CA SER A 37 -53.68 -24.74 -34.46
C SER A 37 -53.73 -25.66 -33.24
N LEU A 38 -52.89 -25.35 -32.26
CA LEU A 38 -52.80 -26.05 -30.98
C LEU A 38 -52.80 -24.99 -29.88
N ASP A 39 -53.90 -24.94 -29.13
CA ASP A 39 -54.07 -24.02 -28.01
C ASP A 39 -54.01 -24.80 -26.70
N LEU A 40 -53.13 -24.37 -25.78
CA LEU A 40 -53.04 -24.90 -24.42
C LEU A 40 -53.55 -23.83 -23.45
N LEU A 41 -54.53 -24.19 -22.62
CA LEU A 41 -55.13 -23.30 -21.63
C LEU A 41 -55.01 -23.89 -20.22
N ILE A 42 -54.80 -23.03 -19.22
CA ILE A 42 -54.80 -23.37 -17.80
C ILE A 42 -56.01 -22.73 -17.12
N GLY A 43 -56.73 -23.51 -16.32
CA GLY A 43 -57.84 -23.07 -15.50
C GLY A 43 -57.33 -22.38 -14.25
N THR A 44 -57.59 -21.09 -14.13
CA THR A 44 -57.48 -20.33 -12.89
C THR A 44 -58.89 -20.15 -12.32
N GLY A 45 -59.03 -19.87 -11.02
CA GLY A 45 -60.34 -19.78 -10.35
C GLY A 45 -61.36 -18.81 -10.98
N ASN A 46 -60.95 -17.98 -11.94
CA ASN A 46 -61.78 -17.03 -12.68
C ASN A 46 -61.84 -17.27 -14.22
N GLY A 47 -61.36 -18.41 -14.73
CA GLY A 47 -61.47 -18.76 -16.17
C GLY A 47 -60.27 -19.50 -16.74
N PHE A 48 -60.20 -19.62 -18.07
CA PHE A 48 -59.09 -20.29 -18.78
C PHE A 48 -58.12 -19.25 -19.37
N LYS A 49 -56.83 -19.33 -19.02
CA LYS A 49 -55.75 -18.50 -19.58
C LYS A 49 -54.93 -19.29 -20.60
N VAL A 50 -54.68 -18.73 -21.78
CA VAL A 50 -53.85 -19.36 -22.82
C VAL A 50 -52.37 -19.31 -22.41
N ILE A 51 -51.68 -20.45 -22.48
CA ILE A 51 -50.26 -20.61 -22.15
C ILE A 51 -49.46 -21.27 -23.30
N SER A 52 -50.03 -21.29 -24.51
CA SER A 52 -49.39 -21.80 -25.73
C SER A 52 -48.00 -21.19 -25.99
N GLY A 53 -47.18 -21.87 -26.78
CA GLY A 53 -45.98 -21.29 -27.40
C GLY A 53 -46.30 -20.68 -28.77
N ASP A 54 -45.34 -19.96 -29.34
CA ASP A 54 -45.48 -19.27 -30.63
C ASP A 54 -45.68 -20.26 -31.80
N ARG A 55 -45.21 -21.49 -31.63
CA ARG A 55 -45.37 -22.60 -32.58
C ARG A 55 -46.11 -23.78 -31.97
N ILE A 56 -46.73 -24.58 -32.82
CA ILE A 56 -47.36 -25.86 -32.44
C ILE A 56 -46.35 -26.76 -31.73
N THR A 57 -45.10 -26.82 -32.23
CA THR A 57 -44.03 -27.62 -31.62
C THR A 57 -43.68 -27.16 -30.20
N GLN A 58 -43.55 -25.85 -29.98
CA GLN A 58 -43.30 -25.29 -28.66
C GLN A 58 -44.48 -25.53 -27.70
N THR A 59 -45.71 -25.40 -28.20
CA THR A 59 -46.92 -25.71 -27.41
C THR A 59 -46.97 -27.20 -27.07
N GLN A 60 -46.62 -28.07 -28.01
CA GLN A 60 -46.52 -29.51 -27.79
C GLN A 60 -45.45 -29.84 -26.73
N GLN A 61 -44.28 -29.19 -26.77
CA GLN A 61 -43.23 -29.39 -25.77
C GLN A 61 -43.65 -28.91 -24.38
N LYS A 62 -44.39 -27.79 -24.28
CA LYS A 62 -45.00 -27.37 -23.01
C LYS A 62 -46.01 -28.40 -22.49
N ILE A 63 -46.81 -29.01 -23.38
CA ILE A 63 -47.75 -30.07 -22.99
C ILE A 63 -46.99 -31.30 -22.47
N ILE A 64 -45.95 -31.73 -23.19
CA ILE A 64 -45.11 -32.87 -22.79
C ILE A 64 -44.42 -32.56 -21.44
N GLY A 65 -43.89 -31.36 -21.25
CA GLY A 65 -43.26 -30.96 -20.00
C GLY A 65 -44.23 -30.82 -18.82
N ILE A 66 -45.50 -30.45 -19.05
CA ILE A 66 -46.51 -30.42 -17.97
C ILE A 66 -46.94 -31.85 -17.60
N LEU A 67 -47.21 -32.68 -18.61
CA LEU A 67 -47.66 -34.06 -18.41
C LEU A 67 -46.51 -35.02 -18.07
N HIS A 68 -45.26 -34.58 -18.23
CA HIS A 68 -44.03 -35.39 -18.16
C HIS A 68 -44.15 -36.69 -18.98
N MET A 69 -44.87 -36.63 -20.10
CA MET A 69 -45.25 -37.81 -20.87
C MET A 69 -45.47 -37.41 -22.32
N ASP A 70 -44.77 -38.08 -23.24
CA ASP A 70 -44.97 -37.92 -24.66
C ASP A 70 -46.10 -38.82 -25.20
N TYR A 71 -46.43 -38.68 -26.48
CA TYR A 71 -47.54 -39.42 -27.09
C TYR A 71 -47.31 -40.93 -27.06
N ASP A 72 -46.08 -41.36 -27.34
CA ASP A 72 -45.74 -42.79 -27.39
C ASP A 72 -45.80 -43.37 -25.97
N THR A 73 -45.25 -42.67 -24.99
CA THR A 73 -45.31 -43.05 -23.58
C THR A 73 -46.76 -43.12 -23.08
N PHE A 74 -47.60 -42.13 -23.39
CA PHE A 74 -49.01 -42.11 -23.02
C PHE A 74 -49.78 -43.28 -23.65
N THR A 75 -49.54 -43.57 -24.92
CA THR A 75 -50.19 -44.66 -25.63
C THR A 75 -49.79 -46.02 -25.06
N ASN A 76 -48.52 -46.18 -24.68
CA ASN A 76 -47.99 -47.43 -24.14
C ASN A 76 -48.24 -47.64 -22.63
N SER A 77 -48.64 -46.61 -21.88
CA SER A 77 -48.79 -46.68 -20.41
C SER A 77 -50.20 -46.40 -19.87
N ALA A 78 -50.93 -45.44 -20.46
CA ALA A 78 -52.16 -44.90 -19.88
C ALA A 78 -53.40 -45.10 -20.77
N LEU A 79 -53.24 -45.40 -22.06
CA LEU A 79 -54.34 -45.51 -23.02
C LEU A 79 -54.63 -46.96 -23.42
N LEU A 80 -55.64 -47.57 -22.79
CA LEU A 80 -56.16 -48.87 -23.22
C LEU A 80 -57.12 -48.72 -24.40
N ARG A 81 -56.60 -48.79 -25.63
CA ARG A 81 -57.42 -48.88 -26.84
C ARG A 81 -57.87 -50.32 -27.06
N GLN A 82 -59.14 -50.51 -27.43
CA GLN A 82 -59.70 -51.82 -27.73
C GLN A 82 -58.90 -52.46 -28.90
N GLY A 83 -58.17 -53.56 -28.60
CA GLY A 83 -57.32 -54.27 -29.57
C GLY A 83 -55.86 -53.82 -29.68
N HIS A 84 -55.38 -52.88 -28.84
CA HIS A 84 -53.99 -52.40 -28.83
C HIS A 84 -53.37 -52.30 -27.42
N ALA A 85 -53.93 -53.02 -26.44
CA ALA A 85 -53.42 -53.03 -25.06
C ALA A 85 -52.05 -53.74 -24.93
N ASP A 86 -51.61 -54.40 -25.99
CA ASP A 86 -50.36 -55.14 -26.14
C ASP A 86 -49.26 -54.33 -26.84
N GLU A 87 -49.47 -53.04 -27.18
CA GLU A 87 -48.45 -52.19 -27.82
C GLU A 87 -47.13 -52.17 -27.02
N PHE A 88 -47.21 -52.12 -25.70
CA PHE A 88 -46.02 -52.21 -24.84
C PHE A 88 -45.36 -53.60 -24.91
N THR A 89 -46.14 -54.68 -25.01
CA THR A 89 -45.66 -56.08 -25.01
C THR A 89 -45.08 -56.50 -26.36
N ILE A 90 -45.52 -55.90 -27.46
CA ILE A 90 -45.03 -56.16 -28.82
C ILE A 90 -43.69 -55.44 -29.09
N LYS A 91 -43.39 -54.36 -28.35
CA LYS A 91 -42.14 -53.61 -28.50
C LYS A 91 -40.90 -54.43 -28.15
N ARG A 92 -39.79 -54.14 -28.83
CA ARG A 92 -38.50 -54.80 -28.57
C ARG A 92 -38.01 -54.46 -27.16
N PRO A 93 -37.19 -55.33 -26.52
CA PRO A 93 -36.66 -55.07 -25.18
C PRO A 93 -35.96 -53.71 -24.99
N VAL A 94 -35.30 -53.19 -26.03
CA VAL A 94 -34.64 -51.87 -26.01
C VAL A 94 -35.68 -50.75 -25.95
N GLU A 95 -36.66 -50.77 -26.84
CA GLU A 95 -37.74 -49.77 -26.91
C GLU A 95 -38.60 -49.74 -25.64
N ARG A 96 -38.81 -50.91 -25.01
CA ARG A 96 -39.51 -50.98 -23.71
C ARG A 96 -38.72 -50.31 -22.59
N LYS A 97 -37.38 -50.43 -22.59
CA LYS A 97 -36.53 -49.77 -21.60
C LYS A 97 -36.51 -48.26 -21.79
N GLU A 98 -36.51 -47.77 -23.02
CA GLU A 98 -36.60 -46.35 -23.34
C GLU A 98 -37.92 -45.76 -22.83
N VAL A 99 -39.05 -46.37 -23.18
CA VAL A 99 -40.38 -45.93 -22.68
C VAL A 99 -40.43 -45.92 -21.15
N LEU A 100 -39.86 -46.93 -20.47
CA LEU A 100 -39.81 -46.94 -19.01
C LEU A 100 -38.89 -45.86 -18.43
N ALA A 101 -37.75 -45.59 -19.07
CA ALA A 101 -36.84 -44.53 -18.67
C ALA A 101 -37.50 -43.14 -18.80
N ASP A 102 -38.31 -42.94 -19.84
CA ASP A 102 -39.07 -41.71 -20.08
C ASP A 102 -40.20 -41.55 -19.05
N ILE A 103 -40.95 -42.63 -18.73
CA ILE A 103 -41.99 -42.61 -17.67
C ILE A 103 -41.39 -42.27 -16.31
N LEU A 104 -40.22 -42.83 -16.02
CA LEU A 104 -39.51 -42.61 -14.77
C LEU A 104 -38.76 -41.28 -14.74
N GLY A 105 -38.74 -40.53 -15.85
CA GLY A 105 -38.08 -39.23 -15.95
C GLY A 105 -36.56 -39.29 -15.76
N LEU A 106 -35.91 -40.39 -16.17
CA LEU A 106 -34.48 -40.60 -15.90
C LEU A 106 -33.58 -39.59 -16.63
N SER A 107 -34.06 -38.99 -17.73
CA SER A 107 -33.37 -37.91 -18.46
C SER A 107 -33.11 -36.66 -17.61
N PHE A 108 -33.90 -36.42 -16.55
CA PHE A 108 -33.67 -35.33 -15.61
C PHE A 108 -32.34 -35.47 -14.87
N TYR A 109 -31.90 -36.70 -14.57
CA TYR A 109 -30.62 -36.94 -13.91
C TYR A 109 -29.43 -36.67 -14.83
N ASP A 110 -29.56 -36.97 -16.12
CA ASP A 110 -28.54 -36.65 -17.12
C ASP A 110 -28.38 -35.12 -17.27
N GLU A 111 -29.49 -34.36 -17.22
CA GLU A 111 -29.46 -32.89 -17.22
C GLU A 111 -28.77 -32.34 -15.96
N LEU A 112 -29.09 -32.87 -14.77
CA LEU A 112 -28.44 -32.48 -13.52
C LEU A 112 -26.95 -32.81 -13.52
N GLU A 113 -26.55 -33.98 -14.04
CA GLU A 113 -25.14 -34.34 -14.18
C GLU A 113 -24.41 -33.36 -15.10
N GLY A 114 -25.03 -33.01 -16.23
CA GLY A 114 -24.49 -32.00 -17.15
C GLY A 114 -24.28 -30.65 -16.46
N GLN A 115 -25.28 -30.17 -15.72
CA GLN A 115 -25.18 -28.92 -14.97
C GLN A 115 -24.09 -28.97 -13.89
N ALA A 116 -23.99 -30.09 -13.15
CA ALA A 116 -22.98 -30.27 -12.13
C ALA A 116 -21.56 -30.28 -12.71
N ARG A 117 -21.36 -30.92 -13.86
CA ARG A 117 -20.06 -30.93 -14.56
C ARG A 117 -19.65 -29.55 -15.06
N GLU A 118 -20.58 -28.80 -15.65
CA GLU A 118 -20.30 -27.44 -16.09
C GLU A 118 -19.98 -26.52 -14.90
N LEU A 119 -20.73 -26.64 -13.79
CA LEU A 119 -20.43 -25.89 -12.57
C LEU A 119 -19.05 -26.24 -11.99
N ALA A 120 -18.71 -27.53 -11.90
CA ALA A 120 -17.42 -27.98 -11.41
C ALA A 120 -16.28 -27.44 -12.28
N LYS A 121 -16.46 -27.45 -13.61
CA LYS A 121 -15.47 -26.90 -14.54
C LYS A 121 -15.28 -25.40 -14.36
N LEU A 122 -16.36 -24.63 -14.18
CA LEU A 122 -16.29 -23.19 -13.91
C LEU A 122 -15.53 -22.92 -12.60
N GLN A 123 -15.87 -23.64 -11.53
CA GLN A 123 -15.19 -23.50 -10.24
C GLN A 123 -13.71 -23.87 -10.31
N GLU A 124 -13.34 -24.90 -11.06
CA GLU A 124 -11.93 -25.28 -11.24
C GLU A 124 -11.15 -24.18 -11.99
N THR A 125 -11.76 -23.56 -13.01
CA THR A 125 -11.13 -22.44 -13.71
C THR A 125 -10.99 -21.21 -12.83
N GLU A 126 -11.99 -20.89 -12.01
CA GLU A 126 -11.94 -19.77 -11.07
C GLU A 126 -10.89 -20.01 -9.99
N LYS A 127 -10.83 -21.23 -9.44
CA LYS A 127 -9.80 -21.63 -8.49
C LYS A 127 -8.40 -21.46 -9.06
N ALA A 128 -8.14 -21.95 -10.28
CA ALA A 128 -6.83 -21.82 -10.91
C ALA A 128 -6.43 -20.35 -11.15
N GLN A 129 -7.39 -19.49 -11.50
CA GLN A 129 -7.16 -18.05 -11.64
C GLN A 129 -6.82 -17.40 -10.30
N LEU A 130 -7.55 -17.74 -9.24
CA LEU A 130 -7.30 -17.25 -7.89
C LEU A 130 -5.94 -17.72 -7.36
N GLU A 131 -5.57 -18.98 -7.58
CA GLU A 131 -4.25 -19.53 -7.21
C GLU A 131 -3.12 -18.78 -7.91
N THR A 132 -3.27 -18.49 -9.20
CA THR A 132 -2.29 -17.69 -9.96
C THR A 132 -2.19 -16.28 -9.38
N THR A 133 -3.33 -15.64 -9.10
CA THR A 133 -3.37 -14.29 -8.52
C THR A 133 -2.72 -14.25 -7.13
N ILE A 134 -2.95 -15.27 -6.30
CA ILE A 134 -2.32 -15.40 -4.98
C ILE A 134 -0.81 -15.55 -5.12
N GLN A 135 -0.34 -16.35 -6.08
CA GLN A 135 1.09 -16.51 -6.33
C GLN A 135 1.72 -15.18 -6.75
N ASP A 136 1.12 -14.47 -7.71
CA ASP A 136 1.62 -13.18 -8.18
C ASP A 136 1.71 -12.14 -7.04
N ILE A 137 0.67 -12.08 -6.18
CA ILE A 137 0.65 -11.20 -5.00
C ILE A 137 1.73 -11.62 -4.00
N SER A 138 1.94 -12.92 -3.80
CA SER A 138 2.98 -13.42 -2.89
C SER A 138 4.37 -13.01 -3.37
N ASP A 139 4.64 -13.16 -4.66
CA ASP A 139 5.93 -12.81 -5.27
C ASP A 139 6.17 -11.28 -5.20
N GLU A 140 5.14 -10.46 -5.48
CA GLU A 140 5.23 -9.01 -5.32
C GLU A 140 5.52 -8.61 -3.86
N LEU A 141 4.85 -9.28 -2.92
CA LEU A 141 5.01 -9.01 -1.49
C LEU A 141 6.41 -9.37 -0.99
N ASP A 142 6.99 -10.47 -1.47
CA ASP A 142 8.36 -10.85 -1.13
C ASP A 142 9.39 -9.89 -1.75
N GLN A 143 9.17 -9.43 -2.98
CA GLN A 143 10.00 -8.39 -3.59
C GLN A 143 9.93 -7.08 -2.78
N LYS A 144 8.74 -6.69 -2.31
CA LYS A 144 8.54 -5.50 -1.48
C LYS A 144 9.21 -5.61 -0.12
N LYS A 145 9.23 -6.79 0.49
CA LYS A 145 9.99 -7.03 1.75
C LYS A 145 11.48 -6.81 1.55
N ILE A 146 12.05 -7.35 0.48
CA ILE A 146 13.48 -7.19 0.17
C ILE A 146 13.81 -5.70 -0.06
N GLU A 147 12.95 -4.98 -0.79
CA GLU A 147 13.10 -3.53 -1.00
C GLU A 147 13.04 -2.78 0.35
N LEU A 148 12.09 -3.09 1.22
CA LEU A 148 11.98 -2.49 2.56
C LEU A 148 13.21 -2.76 3.43
N GLU A 149 13.71 -3.99 3.46
CA GLU A 149 14.94 -4.33 4.20
C GLU A 149 16.16 -3.57 3.66
N SER A 150 16.25 -3.38 2.33
CA SER A 150 17.31 -2.55 1.73
C SER A 150 17.19 -1.09 2.18
N LEU A 151 15.99 -0.51 2.12
CA LEU A 151 15.76 0.87 2.54
C LEU A 151 16.03 1.08 4.03
N ASP A 152 15.67 0.13 4.89
CA ASP A 152 15.94 0.20 6.33
C ASP A 152 17.45 0.18 6.62
N ASN A 153 18.20 -0.67 5.90
CA ASN A 153 19.66 -0.68 5.95
C ASN A 153 20.28 0.65 5.46
N GLU A 154 19.72 1.27 4.42
CA GLU A 154 20.19 2.59 3.96
C GLU A 154 19.89 3.69 4.99
N ILE A 155 18.69 3.70 5.58
CA ILE A 155 18.30 4.65 6.62
C ILE A 155 19.24 4.55 7.81
N THR A 156 19.50 3.35 8.32
CA THR A 156 20.41 3.15 9.45
C THR A 156 21.85 3.59 9.13
N GLN A 157 22.32 3.37 7.89
CA GLN A 157 23.61 3.91 7.45
C GLN A 157 23.63 5.45 7.39
N PHE A 158 22.55 6.08 6.91
CA PHE A 158 22.46 7.54 6.90
C PHE A 158 22.37 8.11 8.32
N GLU A 159 21.62 7.50 9.21
CA GLU A 159 21.50 7.92 10.61
C GLU A 159 22.85 7.82 11.35
N THR A 160 23.58 6.72 11.16
CA THR A 160 24.90 6.55 11.77
C THR A 160 25.89 7.60 11.25
N ARG A 161 25.90 7.87 9.94
CA ARG A 161 26.74 8.93 9.35
C ARG A 161 26.36 10.31 9.86
N LEU A 162 25.07 10.63 9.90
CA LEU A 162 24.57 11.90 10.39
C LEU A 162 24.97 12.13 11.86
N ASN A 163 24.87 11.10 12.70
CA ASN A 163 25.28 11.18 14.09
C ASN A 163 26.80 11.39 14.24
N GLN A 164 27.62 10.73 13.42
CA GLN A 164 29.07 10.96 13.39
C GLN A 164 29.41 12.39 12.96
N ASP A 165 28.80 12.88 11.89
CA ASP A 165 29.02 14.23 11.38
C ASP A 165 28.58 15.28 12.40
N LYS A 166 27.43 15.08 13.06
CA LYS A 166 26.94 15.93 14.14
C LYS A 166 27.93 15.97 15.32
N ALA A 167 28.42 14.82 15.77
CA ALA A 167 29.40 14.75 16.84
C ALA A 167 30.72 15.45 16.48
N SER A 168 31.20 15.26 15.24
CA SER A 168 32.39 15.93 14.72
C SER A 168 32.21 17.46 14.68
N ALA A 169 31.09 17.92 14.15
CA ALA A 169 30.75 19.34 14.07
C ALA A 169 30.64 19.97 15.47
N GLN A 170 30.00 19.28 16.42
CA GLN A 170 29.85 19.76 17.80
C GLN A 170 31.19 19.84 18.53
N SER A 171 32.09 18.86 18.33
CA SER A 171 33.45 18.91 18.86
C SER A 171 34.23 20.10 18.30
N LYS A 172 34.20 20.28 16.97
CA LYS A 172 34.86 21.44 16.31
C LYS A 172 34.30 22.77 16.81
N ALA A 173 32.98 22.89 16.95
CA ALA A 173 32.35 24.09 17.48
C ALA A 173 32.79 24.39 18.92
N SER A 174 32.89 23.37 19.77
CA SER A 174 33.39 23.51 21.14
C SER A 174 34.84 24.01 21.18
N ILE A 175 35.72 23.44 20.34
CA ILE A 175 37.12 23.85 20.25
C ILE A 175 37.23 25.31 19.79
N LEU A 176 36.50 25.68 18.73
CA LEU A 176 36.50 27.05 18.21
C LEU A 176 35.95 28.05 19.25
N SER A 177 34.92 27.67 20.00
CA SER A 177 34.37 28.49 21.08
C SER A 177 35.40 28.72 22.19
N GLN A 178 36.15 27.68 22.58
CA GLN A 178 37.22 27.81 23.56
C GLN A 178 38.34 28.72 23.06
N GLN A 179 38.81 28.50 21.82
CA GLN A 179 39.85 29.33 21.22
C GLN A 179 39.43 30.80 21.10
N THR A 180 38.15 31.06 20.82
CA THR A 180 37.61 32.42 20.77
C THR A 180 37.65 33.07 22.15
N ALA A 181 37.22 32.35 23.20
CA ALA A 181 37.28 32.85 24.57
C ALA A 181 38.72 33.11 25.05
N GLU A 182 39.67 32.22 24.73
CA GLU A 182 41.09 32.40 25.03
C GLU A 182 41.68 33.62 24.30
N ALA A 183 41.31 33.82 23.03
CA ALA A 183 41.73 34.99 22.25
C ALA A 183 41.16 36.29 22.83
N GLU A 184 39.89 36.31 23.24
CA GLU A 184 39.26 37.46 23.90
C GLU A 184 39.96 37.80 25.22
N GLU A 185 40.28 36.79 26.03
CA GLU A 185 41.02 37.00 27.28
C GLU A 185 42.44 37.53 27.02
N ALA A 186 43.14 36.99 26.03
CA ALA A 186 44.46 37.48 25.64
C ALA A 186 44.41 38.94 25.17
N VAL A 187 43.38 39.32 24.40
CA VAL A 187 43.15 40.73 24.00
C VAL A 187 42.93 41.62 25.21
N ASN A 188 42.13 41.19 26.19
CA ASN A 188 41.90 41.96 27.41
C ASN A 188 43.20 42.16 28.22
N ARG A 189 43.97 41.09 28.44
CA ARG A 189 45.28 41.18 29.12
C ARG A 189 46.25 42.10 28.39
N LEU A 190 46.26 42.06 27.06
CA LEU A 190 47.11 42.92 26.24
C LEU A 190 46.69 44.40 26.37
N ASN A 191 45.40 44.68 26.41
CA ASN A 191 44.89 46.04 26.64
C ASN A 191 45.24 46.56 28.03
N GLU A 192 45.16 45.73 29.07
CA GLU A 192 45.60 46.09 30.43
C GLU A 192 47.11 46.36 30.49
N ALA A 193 47.92 45.49 29.90
CA ALA A 193 49.37 45.67 29.84
C ALA A 193 49.75 46.95 29.09
N ARG A 194 49.05 47.28 27.99
CA ARG A 194 49.23 48.55 27.26
C ARG A 194 48.91 49.76 28.13
N LYS A 195 47.81 49.73 28.89
CA LYS A 195 47.48 50.82 29.83
C LYS A 195 48.57 51.00 30.89
N GLY A 196 49.01 49.89 31.50
CA GLY A 196 50.10 49.93 32.48
C GLY A 196 51.40 50.46 31.90
N LEU A 197 51.74 50.09 30.65
CA LEU A 197 52.90 50.64 29.95
C LEU A 197 52.76 52.14 29.75
N THR A 198 51.62 52.63 29.27
CA THR A 198 51.40 54.07 29.08
C THR A 198 51.49 54.85 30.39
N GLU A 199 50.97 54.30 31.50
CA GLU A 199 51.08 54.93 32.82
C GLU A 199 52.55 55.01 33.30
N ILE A 200 53.34 53.96 33.07
CA ILE A 200 54.76 53.93 33.40
C ILE A 200 55.53 54.93 32.52
N GLU A 201 55.27 54.96 31.22
CA GLU A 201 55.88 55.90 30.28
C GLU A 201 55.60 57.36 30.69
N GLU A 202 54.36 57.68 31.06
CA GLU A 202 54.02 59.02 31.57
C GLU A 202 54.73 59.36 32.89
N ARG A 203 54.84 58.40 33.82
CA ARG A 203 55.58 58.60 35.08
C ARG A 203 57.05 58.85 34.84
N LEU A 204 57.67 58.11 33.91
CA LEU A 204 59.05 58.31 33.51
C LEU A 204 59.26 59.68 32.84
N ALA A 205 58.36 60.08 31.94
CA ALA A 205 58.41 61.38 31.28
C ALA A 205 58.27 62.55 32.27
N ARG A 206 57.40 62.42 33.28
CA ARG A 206 57.26 63.40 34.37
C ARG A 206 58.41 63.39 35.37
N LYS A 207 59.29 62.38 35.32
CA LYS A 207 60.31 62.10 36.35
C LYS A 207 59.73 61.88 37.74
N ASP A 208 58.45 61.45 37.82
CA ASP A 208 57.73 61.15 39.07
C ASP A 208 58.12 59.76 39.62
N PHE A 209 59.42 59.55 39.79
CA PHE A 209 60.02 58.34 40.31
C PHE A 209 61.24 58.71 41.15
N ALA A 210 61.52 57.94 42.21
CA ALA A 210 62.65 58.17 43.10
C ALA A 210 62.77 59.65 43.54
N VAL A 211 61.64 60.25 43.92
CA VAL A 211 61.53 61.70 44.18
C VAL A 211 62.48 62.13 45.30
N THR A 212 62.64 61.29 46.32
CA THR A 212 63.58 61.48 47.43
C THR A 212 65.03 61.53 46.96
N GLU A 213 65.42 60.60 46.10
CA GLU A 213 66.78 60.49 45.55
C GLU A 213 67.05 61.62 44.56
N GLN A 214 66.06 62.01 43.74
CA GLN A 214 66.17 63.17 42.87
C GLN A 214 66.30 64.47 43.66
N GLN A 215 65.58 64.60 44.77
CA GLN A 215 65.66 65.77 45.63
C GLN A 215 67.03 65.84 46.33
N ALA A 216 67.51 64.71 46.87
CA ALA A 216 68.85 64.62 47.44
C ALA A 216 69.95 64.91 46.39
N LEU A 217 69.78 64.44 45.15
CA LEU A 217 70.69 64.75 44.05
C LEU A 217 70.69 66.25 43.74
N ARG A 218 69.53 66.90 43.65
CA ARG A 218 69.44 68.35 43.43
C ARG A 218 70.08 69.15 44.55
N GLU A 219 69.87 68.75 45.80
CA GLU A 219 70.49 69.40 46.96
C GLU A 219 72.03 69.28 46.90
N LEU A 220 72.54 68.11 46.50
CA LEU A 220 73.97 67.89 46.32
C LEU A 220 74.53 68.68 45.13
N GLU A 221 73.80 68.77 44.02
CA GLU A 221 74.14 69.60 42.86
C GLU A 221 74.17 71.10 43.23
N ASP A 222 73.20 71.58 44.01
CA ASP A 222 73.15 72.96 44.51
C ASP A 222 74.31 73.26 45.49
N GLU A 223 74.67 72.30 46.35
CA GLU A 223 75.82 72.44 47.25
C GLU A 223 77.15 72.51 46.49
N LEU A 224 77.33 71.65 45.47
CA LEU A 224 78.48 71.71 44.57
C LEU A 224 78.54 73.06 43.82
N ALA A 225 77.42 73.56 43.33
CA ALA A 225 77.36 74.86 42.65
C ALA A 225 77.69 76.02 43.60
N ARG A 226 77.25 75.99 44.87
CA ARG A 226 77.58 77.00 45.88
C ARG A 226 79.06 77.01 46.26
N LEU A 227 79.70 75.85 46.22
CA LEU A 227 81.14 75.71 46.47
C LEU A 227 82.00 76.16 45.28
N ASP A 228 81.38 76.67 44.19
CA ASP A 228 82.00 76.95 42.89
C ASP A 228 82.84 75.75 42.41
N TYR A 229 82.36 74.54 42.73
CA TYR A 229 83.05 73.30 42.46
C TYR A 229 82.97 73.01 40.96
N ASP A 230 84.03 73.35 40.24
CA ASP A 230 84.19 72.97 38.85
C ASP A 230 84.71 71.52 38.78
N SER A 231 83.80 70.59 38.46
CA SER A 231 84.14 69.17 38.36
C SER A 231 85.21 68.90 37.29
N GLN A 232 85.29 69.72 36.23
CA GLN A 232 86.32 69.58 35.20
C GLN A 232 87.67 70.04 35.72
N GLN A 233 87.73 71.13 36.49
CA GLN A 233 88.96 71.57 37.13
C GLN A 233 89.44 70.58 38.20
N HIS A 234 88.52 70.05 39.02
CA HIS A 234 88.88 69.03 40.01
C HIS A 234 89.44 67.76 39.34
N GLU A 235 88.79 67.27 38.27
CA GLU A 235 89.27 66.11 37.52
C GLU A 235 90.63 66.40 36.86
N GLN A 236 90.83 67.60 36.31
CA GLN A 236 92.12 68.03 35.74
C GLN A 236 93.23 68.11 36.80
N VAL A 237 92.96 68.67 37.98
CA VAL A 237 93.91 68.72 39.10
C VAL A 237 94.22 67.32 39.62
N ARG A 238 93.22 66.43 39.69
CA ARG A 238 93.41 65.03 40.09
C ARG A 238 94.24 64.24 39.09
N GLN A 239 94.00 64.39 37.79
CA GLN A 239 94.84 63.84 36.72
C GLN A 239 96.26 64.40 36.78
N ARG A 240 96.42 65.68 37.13
CA ARG A 240 97.73 66.33 37.28
C ARG A 240 98.49 65.84 38.52
N LEU A 241 97.79 65.57 39.63
CA LEU A 241 98.34 64.91 40.81
C LEU A 241 98.80 63.48 40.50
N ILE A 242 97.98 62.69 39.80
CA ILE A 242 98.35 61.33 39.36
C ILE A 242 99.58 61.37 38.44
N ASN A 243 99.67 62.36 37.54
CA ASN A 243 100.86 62.54 36.69
C ASN A 243 102.09 63.06 37.47
N LEU A 244 101.92 63.73 38.61
CA LEU A 244 103.03 64.22 39.45
C LEU A 244 103.50 63.16 40.45
N GLU A 245 102.61 62.31 40.96
CA GLU A 245 102.96 61.11 41.75
C GLU A 245 103.85 60.14 40.96
N GLN A 246 103.75 60.11 39.63
CA GLN A 246 104.70 59.37 38.76
C GLN A 246 106.14 59.90 38.80
N TYR A 247 106.37 61.07 39.40
CA TYR A 247 107.70 61.66 39.60
C TYR A 247 108.09 61.75 41.08
N GLU A 248 107.24 61.31 42.01
CA GLU A 248 107.46 61.42 43.46
C GLU A 248 107.87 60.09 44.14
N ASP A 249 107.96 58.99 43.38
CA ASP A 249 108.66 57.77 43.81
C ASP A 249 110.10 57.73 43.25
N PRO A 250 111.14 57.59 44.10
CA PRO A 250 112.54 57.39 43.68
C PRO A 250 112.87 55.98 43.17
#